data_AF-A0A963HDU4-F1
#
_entry.id   AF-A0A963HDU4-F1
#
_cell.length_a   1.000
_cell.length_b   1.000
_cell.length_c   1.000
_cell.angle_alpha   90.00
_cell.angle_beta   90.00
_cell.angle_gamma   90.00
#
_symmetry.space_group_name_H-M   'P 1'
#
loop_
_entity.id
_entity.type
_entity.pdbx_description
1 polymer ?
#
loop_
_entity_poly.entity_id
_entity_poly.type
_entity_poly.pdbx_seq_one_letter_code
_entity_poly.pdbx_strand_id
1 'polypeptide(L)'
;MDKPFAITLDPGSSLANHTGSWRTSRPVYVDRLPPCNAGCPAGENIQEWLFHAEGGDYEAAWQALIANNPMPAVMGRVCYHP
;
A
#
# COMPACT_ATOMS: atom_id res chain seq x y z
N MET A 1 -37.16 3.67 3.07
CA MET A 1 -35.81 3.37 2.52
C MET A 1 -34.83 3.52 3.65
N ASP A 2 -34.23 2.42 4.10
CA ASP A 2 -33.11 2.49 5.05
C ASP A 2 -31.93 3.19 4.39
N LYS A 3 -31.34 4.15 5.10
CA LYS A 3 -30.10 4.81 4.69
C LYS A 3 -28.91 4.07 5.33
N PRO A 4 -27.82 3.80 4.61
CA PRO A 4 -26.63 3.22 5.23
C PRO A 4 -26.06 4.21 6.26
N PHE A 5 -25.59 3.67 7.39
CA PHE A 5 -25.13 4.38 8.59
C PHE A 5 -24.10 5.51 8.36
N ALA A 6 -23.40 5.53 7.22
CA ALA A 6 -22.21 6.36 6.99
C ALA A 6 -22.38 7.52 5.98
N ILE A 7 -23.59 7.82 5.48
CA ILE A 7 -23.84 9.03 4.65
C ILE A 7 -25.15 9.73 5.02
N THR A 8 -25.08 10.63 6.01
CA THR A 8 -26.23 11.37 6.55
C THR A 8 -26.32 12.83 6.06
N LEU A 9 -25.53 13.23 5.06
CA LEU A 9 -25.48 14.60 4.55
C LEU A 9 -25.66 14.64 3.03
N ASP A 10 -26.61 15.45 2.58
CA ASP A 10 -26.67 15.96 1.21
C ASP A 10 -25.42 16.84 0.93
N PRO A 11 -25.01 17.07 -0.34
CA PRO A 11 -23.81 17.83 -0.68
C PRO A 11 -23.97 19.34 -0.41
N GLY A 12 -23.93 19.71 0.87
CA GLY A 12 -23.88 21.07 1.37
C GLY A 12 -22.46 21.54 1.68
N SER A 13 -22.26 22.87 1.65
CA SER A 13 -20.96 23.47 1.96
C SER A 13 -20.42 23.06 3.34
N SER A 14 -19.10 23.06 3.50
CA SER A 14 -18.39 22.66 4.72
C SER A 14 -18.50 23.65 5.89
N LEU A 15 -19.58 24.46 5.94
CA LEU A 15 -19.92 25.37 7.03
C LEU A 15 -20.64 24.66 8.20
N ALA A 16 -21.43 23.63 7.92
CA ALA A 16 -22.14 22.86 8.96
C ALA A 16 -21.23 21.86 9.70
N ASN A 17 -20.21 21.35 9.02
CA ASN A 17 -19.14 20.57 9.63
C ASN A 17 -17.98 21.52 9.97
N HIS A 18 -17.57 21.61 11.25
CA HIS A 18 -16.46 22.46 11.69
C HIS A 18 -15.09 21.97 11.18
N THR A 19 -14.85 22.15 9.88
CA THR A 19 -13.69 21.67 9.12
C THR A 19 -12.51 22.64 9.08
N GLY A 20 -12.65 23.81 9.73
CA GLY A 20 -11.64 24.85 9.83
C GLY A 20 -10.70 24.71 11.04
N SER A 21 -10.37 25.85 11.66
CA SER A 21 -9.33 26.00 12.70
C SER A 21 -9.59 25.30 14.05
N TRP A 22 -10.70 24.56 14.20
CA TRP A 22 -11.01 23.75 15.39
C TRP A 22 -10.47 22.32 15.36
N ARG A 23 -9.79 21.93 14.27
CA ARG A 23 -9.11 20.64 14.13
C ARG A 23 -8.00 20.47 15.17
N THR A 24 -8.27 19.72 16.24
CA THR A 24 -7.25 19.31 17.23
C THR A 24 -6.30 18.24 16.69
N SER A 25 -6.77 17.37 15.79
CA SER A 25 -6.01 16.21 15.32
C SER A 25 -5.32 16.43 13.97
N ARG A 26 -4.03 16.09 14.02
CA ARG A 26 -2.98 16.16 13.00
C ARG A 26 -2.80 14.97 12.04
N PRO A 27 -3.74 14.56 11.15
CA PRO A 27 -3.32 13.75 10.02
C PRO A 27 -2.33 14.55 9.16
N VAL A 28 -1.20 13.91 8.86
CA VAL A 28 -0.04 14.37 8.10
C VAL A 28 0.31 13.20 7.18
N TYR A 29 0.79 13.47 5.96
CA TYR A 29 1.31 12.39 5.13
C TYR A 29 2.60 11.86 5.75
N VAL A 30 2.69 10.54 5.96
CA VAL A 30 3.87 9.90 6.55
C VAL A 30 4.23 8.72 5.67
N ASP A 31 5.42 8.76 5.11
CA ASP A 31 5.97 7.62 4.37
C ASP A 31 6.18 6.44 5.33
N ARG A 32 5.64 5.29 4.95
CA ARG A 32 5.71 4.04 5.70
C ARG A 32 6.11 2.92 4.76
N LEU A 33 6.82 1.94 5.29
CA LEU A 33 7.03 0.67 4.58
C LEU A 33 5.66 0.03 4.29
N PRO A 34 5.41 -0.43 3.05
CA PRO A 34 4.17 -1.12 2.70
C PRO A 34 4.12 -2.45 3.47
N PRO A 35 2.91 -2.95 3.81
CA PRO A 35 2.78 -4.13 4.67
C PRO A 35 3.40 -5.40 4.07
N CYS A 36 3.43 -5.52 2.74
CA CYS A 36 4.09 -6.63 2.04
C CYS A 36 5.61 -6.64 2.24
N ASN A 37 6.28 -5.48 2.11
CA ASN A 37 7.73 -5.37 2.36
C ASN A 37 8.04 -5.51 3.86
N ALA A 38 7.27 -4.83 4.72
CA ALA A 38 7.43 -4.90 6.17
C ALA A 38 7.23 -6.33 6.73
N GLY A 39 6.40 -7.15 6.07
CA GLY A 39 6.20 -8.56 6.38
C GLY A 39 7.16 -9.53 5.69
N CYS A 40 8.06 -9.05 4.82
CA CYS A 40 9.01 -9.89 4.07
C CYS A 40 10.36 -9.98 4.78
N PRO A 41 10.77 -11.15 5.33
CA PRO A 41 12.06 -11.28 6.02
C PRO A 41 13.28 -11.07 5.12
N ALA A 42 13.10 -11.16 3.79
CA ALA A 42 14.14 -10.93 2.79
C ALA A 42 14.28 -9.45 2.39
N GLY A 43 13.39 -8.55 2.86
CA GLY A 43 13.45 -7.12 2.54
C GLY A 43 13.15 -6.77 1.08
N GLU A 44 12.56 -7.69 0.30
CA GLU A 44 12.27 -7.50 -1.12
C GLU A 44 11.40 -6.28 -1.40
N ASN A 45 11.76 -5.47 -2.41
CA ASN A 45 10.90 -4.39 -2.89
C ASN A 45 9.74 -4.93 -3.76
N ILE A 46 8.75 -5.51 -3.09
CA ILE A 46 7.63 -6.22 -3.72
C ILE A 46 6.81 -5.31 -4.64
N GLN A 47 6.67 -4.02 -4.32
CA GLN A 47 5.94 -3.09 -5.19
C GLN A 47 6.68 -2.80 -6.50
N GLU A 48 8.01 -2.71 -6.46
CA GLU A 48 8.86 -2.41 -7.61
C GLU A 48 8.89 -3.59 -8.60
N TRP A 49 9.21 -4.80 -8.13
CA TRP A 49 9.26 -5.94 -9.06
C TRP A 49 7.87 -6.32 -9.58
N LEU A 50 6.79 -6.13 -8.81
CA LEU A 50 5.42 -6.29 -9.31
C LEU A 50 5.10 -5.26 -10.40
N PHE A 51 5.45 -3.99 -10.20
CA PHE A 51 5.21 -2.93 -11.19
C PHE A 51 5.88 -3.24 -12.54
N HIS A 52 7.13 -3.70 -12.53
CA HIS A 52 7.82 -4.16 -13.74
C HIS A 52 7.15 -5.39 -14.37
N ALA A 53 6.76 -6.38 -13.56
CA ALA A 53 6.11 -7.61 -14.04
C ALA A 53 4.71 -7.35 -14.65
N GLU A 54 3.91 -6.47 -14.05
CA GLU A 54 2.61 -6.03 -14.60
C GLU A 54 2.78 -5.22 -15.89
N GLY A 55 3.87 -4.45 -16.01
CA GLY A 55 4.28 -3.79 -17.26
C GLY A 55 4.82 -4.74 -18.34
N GLY A 56 5.02 -6.02 -18.04
CA GLY A 56 5.60 -7.02 -18.93
C GLY A 56 7.13 -7.00 -19.03
N ASP A 57 7.81 -6.13 -18.27
CA ASP A 57 9.27 -6.06 -18.17
C ASP A 57 9.77 -7.05 -17.11
N TYR A 58 9.72 -8.33 -17.47
CA TYR A 58 10.15 -9.42 -16.58
C TYR A 58 11.65 -9.41 -16.28
N GLU A 59 12.49 -8.77 -17.11
CA GLU A 59 13.91 -8.67 -16.84
C GLU A 59 14.18 -7.64 -15.73
N ALA A 60 13.62 -6.43 -15.82
CA ALA A 60 13.72 -5.45 -14.74
C ALA A 60 13.09 -5.96 -13.44
N ALA A 61 11.94 -6.65 -13.52
CA ALA A 61 11.32 -7.31 -12.38
C ALA A 61 12.26 -8.32 -11.71
N TRP A 62 12.90 -9.18 -12.51
CA TRP A 62 13.87 -10.15 -12.01
C TRP A 62 15.12 -9.49 -11.40
N GLN A 63 15.64 -8.43 -12.01
CA GLN A 63 16.79 -7.68 -11.50
C GLN A 63 16.49 -7.02 -10.14
N ALA A 64 15.33 -6.38 -9.98
CA ALA A 64 14.88 -5.80 -8.70
C ALA A 64 14.66 -6.87 -7.61
N LEU A 65 14.15 -8.04 -7.99
CA LEU A 65 13.93 -9.18 -7.11
C LEU A 65 15.25 -9.79 -6.60
N ILE A 66 16.22 -10.04 -7.51
CA ILE A 66 17.52 -10.65 -7.12
C ILE A 66 18.43 -9.71 -6.33
N ALA A 67 18.22 -8.40 -6.40
CA ALA A 67 18.99 -7.42 -5.62
C ALA A 67 18.91 -7.67 -4.10
N ASN A 68 17.80 -8.24 -3.62
CA ASN A 68 17.58 -8.55 -2.21
C ASN A 68 17.53 -10.08 -1.96
N ASN A 69 17.02 -10.86 -2.91
CA ASN A 69 16.85 -12.31 -2.75
C ASN A 69 17.71 -13.10 -3.76
N PRO A 70 18.78 -13.80 -3.33
CA PRO A 70 19.63 -14.59 -4.23
C PRO A 70 18.98 -15.90 -4.73
N MET A 71 17.84 -16.31 -4.17
CA MET A 71 17.16 -17.58 -4.48
C MET A 71 15.63 -17.40 -4.69
N PRO A 72 15.18 -16.43 -5.51
CA PRO A 72 13.78 -16.01 -5.54
C PRO A 72 12.86 -17.11 -6.09
N ALA A 73 13.35 -17.88 -7.06
CA ALA A 73 12.61 -19.01 -7.63
C ALA A 73 12.38 -20.13 -6.60
N VAL A 74 13.22 -20.27 -5.56
CA VAL A 74 12.96 -21.22 -4.47
C VAL A 74 12.03 -20.58 -3.46
N MET A 75 12.36 -19.37 -2.99
CA MET A 75 11.61 -18.68 -1.94
C MET A 75 10.16 -18.39 -2.34
N GLY A 76 9.89 -17.95 -3.57
CA GLY A 76 8.52 -17.75 -4.08
C GLY A 76 7.66 -19.01 -4.17
N ARG A 77 8.23 -20.22 -3.95
CA ARG A 77 7.50 -21.50 -3.88
C ARG A 77 7.40 -22.08 -2.47
N VAL A 78 8.26 -21.67 -1.54
CA VAL A 78 8.33 -22.24 -0.17
C VAL A 78 8.07 -21.23 0.94
N CYS A 79 8.03 -19.92 0.63
CA CYS A 79 7.72 -18.88 1.60
C CYS A 79 6.25 -18.99 2.02
N TYR A 80 6.04 -19.20 3.32
CA TYR A 80 4.72 -19.10 3.94
C TYR A 80 4.48 -17.61 4.32
N HIS A 81 4.15 -16.79 3.32
CA HIS A 81 3.58 -15.48 3.61
C HIS A 81 2.17 -15.69 4.22
N PRO A 82 1.85 -15.06 5.37
CA PRO A 82 0.55 -15.19 6.03
C PRO A 82 -0.60 -14.47 5.29
#